data_AF-A0A914TH43-F1
#
_entry.id   AF-A0A914TH43-F1
#
_cell.length_a   1.000
_cell.length_b   1.000
_cell.length_c   1.000
_cell.angle_alpha   90.00
_cell.angle_beta   90.00
_cell.angle_gamma   90.00
#
_symmetry.space_group_name_H-M   'P 1'
#
loop_
_entity.id
_entity.type
_entity.pdbx_description
1 polymer ?
#
loop_
_entity_poly.entity_id
_entity_poly.type
_entity_poly.pdbx_seq_one_letter_code
_entity_poly.pdbx_strand_id
1 'polypeptide(L)'
;MPSTINFLFAIFATILPSVFADFWYMRSSASCGANRCQKEDYFHYYNCNGNYCDFHLQPWLFAIISFIVLSFLLSCFCTLLRFVCCSPNNRR
;
A
#
# COMPACT_ATOMS: atom_id res chain seq x y z
N MET A 1 -31.96 9.51 10.57
CA MET A 1 -30.73 9.52 9.76
C MET A 1 -29.43 9.06 10.48
N PRO A 2 -29.41 8.40 11.67
CA PRO A 2 -28.18 7.80 12.21
C PRO A 2 -27.93 6.35 11.78
N SER A 3 -28.96 5.64 11.30
CA SER A 3 -28.90 4.20 10.96
C SER A 3 -28.10 3.89 9.70
N THR A 4 -28.11 4.78 8.69
CA THR A 4 -27.37 4.59 7.43
C THR A 4 -25.86 4.77 7.59
N ILE A 5 -25.43 5.71 8.44
CA ILE A 5 -24.00 5.95 8.74
C ILE A 5 -23.41 4.75 9.48
N ASN A 6 -24.13 4.23 10.49
CA ASN A 6 -23.68 3.05 11.23
C ASN A 6 -23.62 1.79 10.35
N PHE A 7 -24.52 1.67 9.38
CA PHE A 7 -24.50 0.55 8.42
C PHE A 7 -23.33 0.66 7.43
N LEU A 8 -23.04 1.85 6.92
CA LEU A 8 -21.86 2.10 6.09
C LEU A 8 -20.56 1.86 6.86
N PHE A 9 -20.50 2.26 8.13
CA PHE A 9 -19.35 2.02 9.00
C PHE A 9 -19.17 0.52 9.28
N ALA A 10 -20.25 -0.22 9.50
CA ALA A 10 -20.20 -1.67 9.70
C ALA A 10 -19.72 -2.40 8.42
N ILE A 11 -20.20 -1.99 7.24
CA ILE A 11 -19.72 -2.51 5.95
C ILE A 11 -18.22 -2.20 5.77
N PHE A 12 -17.80 -0.97 6.05
CA PHE A 12 -16.40 -0.56 5.92
C PHE A 12 -15.48 -1.25 6.93
N ALA A 13 -15.96 -1.52 8.15
CA ALA A 13 -15.18 -2.15 9.20
C ALA A 13 -15.09 -3.68 9.08
N THR A 14 -16.05 -4.33 8.41
CA THR A 14 -16.12 -5.81 8.38
C THR A 14 -15.86 -6.41 6.99
N ILE A 15 -16.38 -5.80 5.93
CA ILE A 15 -16.28 -6.34 4.56
C ILE A 15 -14.99 -5.87 3.91
N LEU A 16 -14.57 -4.63 4.17
CA LEU A 16 -13.34 -4.10 3.59
C LEU A 16 -12.11 -4.93 4.01
N PRO A 17 -11.85 -5.18 5.31
CA PRO A 17 -10.61 -5.86 5.70
C PRO A 17 -10.50 -7.30 5.18
N SER A 18 -11.63 -8.00 5.05
CA SER A 18 -11.66 -9.40 4.60
C SER A 18 -11.41 -9.54 3.09
N VAL A 19 -11.97 -8.65 2.27
CA VAL A 19 -11.74 -8.67 0.80
C VAL A 19 -10.33 -8.18 0.45
N PHE A 20 -9.77 -7.30 1.27
CA PHE A 20 -8.45 -6.74 1.05
C PHE A 20 -7.32 -7.61 1.66
N ALA A 21 -7.59 -8.48 2.64
CA ALA A 21 -6.57 -9.32 3.26
C ALA A 21 -5.84 -10.21 2.24
N ASP A 22 -6.58 -10.84 1.33
CA ASP A 22 -6.01 -11.69 0.27
C ASP A 22 -5.28 -10.88 -0.81
N PHE A 23 -5.62 -9.60 -0.98
CA PHE A 23 -4.93 -8.70 -1.90
C PHE A 23 -3.59 -8.22 -1.32
N TRP A 24 -3.54 -8.01 -0.01
CA TRP A 24 -2.39 -7.38 0.66
C TRP A 24 -1.33 -8.37 1.13
N TYR A 25 -1.69 -9.65 1.28
CA TYR A 25 -0.78 -10.71 1.71
C TYR A 25 -0.65 -11.79 0.65
N MET A 26 0.57 -11.97 0.13
CA MET A 26 0.90 -13.02 -0.81
C MET A 26 1.66 -14.15 -0.12
N ARG A 27 1.31 -15.38 -0.50
CA ARG A 27 1.96 -16.59 -0.03
C ARG A 27 3.09 -16.98 -0.97
N SER A 28 4.17 -17.56 -0.43
CA SER A 28 5.27 -18.06 -1.26
C SER A 28 4.84 -19.29 -2.05
N SER A 29 5.33 -19.42 -3.27
CA SER A 29 5.23 -20.66 -4.03
C SER A 29 6.06 -21.76 -3.35
N ALA A 30 5.50 -22.94 -3.13
CA ALA A 30 6.22 -24.01 -2.43
C ALA A 30 7.42 -24.58 -3.24
N SER A 31 7.32 -24.54 -4.57
CA SER A 31 8.35 -25.02 -5.50
C SER A 31 8.23 -24.36 -6.86
N CYS A 32 9.37 -24.06 -7.48
CA CYS A 32 9.47 -23.53 -8.83
C CYS A 32 10.36 -24.47 -9.65
N GLY A 33 9.75 -25.22 -10.57
CA GLY A 33 10.43 -26.28 -11.31
C GLY A 33 10.98 -27.36 -10.37
N ALA A 34 12.29 -27.62 -10.44
CA ALA A 34 12.97 -28.59 -9.57
C ALA A 34 13.38 -28.01 -8.20
N ASN A 35 13.31 -26.69 -8.02
CA ASN A 35 13.77 -26.02 -6.80
C ASN A 35 12.63 -25.80 -5.82
N ARG A 36 12.89 -26.04 -4.53
CA ARG A 36 11.96 -25.67 -3.45
C ARG A 36 12.24 -24.25 -3.01
N CYS A 37 11.20 -23.43 -2.90
CA CYS A 37 11.35 -22.07 -2.40
C CYS A 37 11.19 -22.03 -0.88
N GLN A 38 11.73 -20.98 -0.29
CA GLN A 38 11.53 -20.71 1.13
C GLN A 38 10.08 -20.28 1.39
N LYS A 39 9.62 -20.57 2.61
CA LYS A 39 8.31 -20.14 3.06
C LYS A 39 8.26 -18.60 3.16
N GLU A 40 7.07 -18.04 2.97
CA GLU A 40 6.81 -16.62 3.21
C GLU A 40 7.07 -16.23 4.67
N ASP A 41 7.57 -15.01 4.82
CA ASP A 41 7.67 -14.31 6.10
C ASP A 41 6.71 -13.11 6.09
N TYR A 42 6.63 -12.42 7.23
CA TYR A 42 5.74 -11.27 7.39
C TYR A 42 6.01 -10.12 6.38
N PHE A 43 7.26 -9.95 5.94
CA PHE A 43 7.68 -8.83 5.09
C PHE A 43 7.86 -9.19 3.62
N HIS A 44 8.06 -10.47 3.30
CA HIS A 44 8.44 -10.90 1.96
C HIS A 44 7.86 -12.27 1.62
N TYR A 45 7.77 -12.55 0.34
CA TYR A 45 7.35 -13.82 -0.22
C TYR A 45 8.23 -14.17 -1.42
N TYR A 46 8.19 -15.44 -1.82
CA TYR A 46 8.92 -15.95 -2.96
C TYR A 46 7.95 -16.34 -4.08
N ASN A 47 8.25 -15.90 -5.30
CA ASN A 47 7.48 -16.23 -6.48
C ASN A 47 8.32 -16.99 -7.51
N CYS A 48 7.66 -17.70 -8.43
CA CYS A 48 8.35 -18.43 -9.47
C CYS A 48 8.71 -17.56 -10.67
N ASN A 49 9.99 -17.60 -11.03
CA ASN A 49 10.50 -17.09 -12.30
C ASN A 49 11.21 -18.22 -13.03
N GLY A 50 10.44 -18.98 -13.81
CA GLY A 50 10.90 -20.24 -14.41
C GLY A 50 11.28 -21.27 -13.34
N ASN A 51 12.57 -21.62 -13.29
CA ASN A 51 13.13 -22.58 -12.33
C ASN A 51 13.72 -21.91 -11.06
N TYR A 52 13.63 -20.59 -10.95
CA TYR A 52 14.18 -19.84 -9.82
C TYR A 52 13.08 -19.29 -8.92
N CYS A 53 13.41 -19.14 -7.64
CA CYS A 53 12.54 -18.53 -6.64
C CYS A 53 13.00 -17.07 -6.46
N ASP A 54 12.20 -16.13 -6.96
CA ASP A 54 12.50 -14.70 -6.87
C ASP A 54 11.93 -14.11 -5.58
N PHE A 55 12.73 -13.26 -4.95
CA PHE A 55 12.38 -12.55 -3.73
C PHE A 55 11.51 -11.33 -4.03
N HIS A 56 10.37 -11.22 -3.34
CA HIS A 56 9.45 -10.09 -3.44
C HIS A 56 9.02 -9.60 -2.07
N LEU A 57 8.80 -8.28 -1.93
CA LEU A 57 8.21 -7.71 -0.72
C LEU A 57 6.69 -7.82 -0.74
N GLN A 58 6.11 -7.97 0.45
CA GLN A 58 4.66 -8.03 0.60
C GLN A 58 3.98 -6.74 0.09
N PRO A 59 2.85 -6.86 -0.65
CA PRO A 59 2.17 -5.71 -1.25
C PRO A 59 1.78 -4.61 -0.24
N TRP A 60 1.39 -4.99 0.98
CA TRP A 60 1.02 -4.04 2.03
C TRP A 60 2.18 -3.10 2.41
N LEU A 61 3.41 -3.60 2.45
CA LEU A 61 4.57 -2.81 2.82
C LEU A 61 4.85 -1.74 1.76
N PHE A 62 4.73 -2.13 0.48
CA PHE A 62 4.84 -1.19 -0.64
C PHE A 62 3.78 -0.08 -0.57
N ALA A 63 2.54 -0.42 -0.21
CA ALA A 63 1.48 0.57 -0.04
C ALA A 63 1.73 1.54 1.12
N ILE A 64 2.20 1.06 2.27
CA ILE A 64 2.54 1.93 3.41
C ILE A 64 3.66 2.91 3.01
N ILE A 65 4.73 2.42 2.40
CA ILE A 65 5.85 3.27 1.96
C ILE A 65 5.34 4.32 0.96
N SER A 66 4.54 3.89 -0.02
CA SER A 66 3.95 4.80 -1.01
C SER A 66 3.07 5.86 -0.35
N PHE A 67 2.26 5.50 0.64
CA PHE A 67 1.41 6.43 1.37
C PHE A 67 2.22 7.49 2.14
N ILE A 68 3.32 7.08 2.77
CA ILE A 68 4.23 8.00 3.48
C ILE A 68 4.86 8.98 2.48
N VAL A 69 5.38 8.48 1.35
CA VAL A 69 5.99 9.30 0.30
C VAL A 69 4.98 10.28 -0.28
N LEU A 70 3.78 9.83 -0.62
CA LEU A 70 2.72 10.70 -1.13
C LEU A 70 2.29 11.77 -0.12
N SER A 71 2.19 11.42 1.17
CA SER A 71 1.87 12.38 2.23
C SER A 71 2.94 13.46 2.36
N PHE A 72 4.22 13.07 2.28
CA PHE A 72 5.33 14.01 2.28
C PHE A 72 5.30 14.93 1.04
N LEU A 73 5.14 14.36 -0.15
CA LEU A 73 5.05 15.11 -1.40
C LEU A 73 3.88 16.10 -1.40
N LEU A 74 2.72 15.69 -0.87
CA LEU A 74 1.56 16.57 -0.73
C LEU A 74 1.84 17.73 0.23
N SER A 75 2.54 17.48 1.34
CA SER A 75 2.96 18.53 2.28
C SER A 75 3.92 19.54 1.62
N CYS A 76 4.89 19.04 0.85
CA CYS A 76 5.78 19.88 0.06
C CYS A 76 5.01 20.69 -0.98
N PHE A 77 4.08 20.08 -1.71
CA PHE A 77 3.25 20.74 -2.71
C PHE A 77 2.38 21.85 -2.10
N CYS A 78 1.72 21.59 -0.97
CA CYS A 78 0.95 22.59 -0.23
C CYS A 78 1.82 23.76 0.23
N THR A 79 3.06 23.49 0.65
CA THR A 79 4.02 24.52 1.04
C THR A 79 4.44 25.36 -0.16
N LEU A 80 4.75 24.74 -1.30
CA LEU A 80 5.09 25.43 -2.54
C LEU A 80 3.94 26.31 -3.05
N LEU A 81 2.70 25.80 -3.01
CA LEU A 81 1.53 26.59 -3.35
C LEU A 81 1.37 27.81 -2.44
N ARG A 82 1.59 27.67 -1.13
CA ARG A 82 1.61 28.84 -0.22
C ARG A 82 2.70 29.82 -0.57
N PHE A 83 3.90 29.36 -0.93
CA PHE A 83 4.97 30.25 -1.36
C PHE A 83 4.63 31.01 -2.65
N VAL A 84 4.02 30.35 -3.64
CA VAL A 84 3.62 31.00 -4.90
C VAL A 84 2.44 31.95 -4.68
N CYS A 85 1.38 31.49 -4.03
CA CYS A 85 0.15 32.26 -3.84
C CYS A 85 0.27 33.38 -2.80
N CYS A 86 1.16 33.24 -1.81
CA CYS A 86 1.41 34.25 -0.79
C CYS A 86 2.76 34.97 -0.99
N SER A 87 3.41 34.81 -2.16
CA SER A 87 4.63 35.54 -2.47
C SER A 87 4.34 37.05 -2.47
N PRO A 88 5.04 37.85 -1.66
CA PRO A 88 4.82 39.30 -1.57
C PRO A 88 5.22 40.06 -2.85
N ASN A 89 5.77 39.38 -3.87
CA ASN A 89 6.20 39.99 -5.12
C ASN A 89 5.05 40.35 -6.08
N ASN A 90 3.78 40.11 -5.69
CA ASN A 90 2.60 40.56 -6.43
C ASN A 90 1.94 41.83 -5.82
N ARG A 91 2.68 42.59 -5.01
CA ARG A 91 2.29 43.94 -4.53
C ARG A 91 3.25 45.03 -5.03
N ARG A 92 3.46 45.10 -6.35
CA ARG A 92 3.86 46.36 -7.01
C ARG A 92 2.84 46.68 -8.08
#